data_AF-A0AA35QC24-F1
#
_entry.id   AF-A0AA35QC24-F1
#
_cell.length_a   1.000
_cell.length_b   1.000
_cell.length_c   1.000
_cell.angle_alpha   90.00
_cell.angle_beta   90.00
_cell.angle_gamma   90.00
#
_symmetry.space_group_name_H-M   'P 1'
#
loop_
_entity.id
_entity.type
_entity.pdbx_description
1 polymer ?
#
loop_
_entity_poly.entity_id
_entity_poly.type
_entity_poly.pdbx_seq_one_letter_code
_entity_poly.pdbx_strand_id
1 'polypeptide(L)'
;MLLLAMFQDCEDSDCVVKCRGAEFKVYQSTLRKASPLLDVYFGCCSKKGEKEVLLLHDFRVYTVQALLEFMYCANYSLGSDTIKDLKTECETGPKAMGTGAFWNSKNTIGQKNLVAACMFHMTVGIAARYYGMNSLDDLSRHKFEISLSGVEAEGLAQVARNADRLTVDLETRRLVARAVVGAMQNDDNKHDFKYLDMSKMSEEFRKLLNENLACRLKAEENLSKRLQGTGVLL
;
A
#
# COMPACT_ATOMS: atom_id res chain seq x y z
N MET A 1 -4.24 17.33 -10.12
CA MET A 1 -4.00 17.80 -11.51
C MET A 1 -2.95 18.91 -11.63
N LEU A 2 -2.69 19.73 -10.60
CA LEU A 2 -1.69 20.83 -10.68
C LEU A 2 -0.21 20.38 -10.81
N LEU A 3 0.19 19.20 -10.28
CA LEU A 3 1.60 18.77 -10.31
C LEU A 3 2.07 18.13 -11.62
N LEU A 4 1.19 17.45 -12.36
CA LEU A 4 1.54 16.88 -13.67
C LEU A 4 1.95 17.97 -14.66
N ALA A 5 1.33 19.15 -14.59
CA ALA A 5 1.72 20.33 -15.35
C ALA A 5 3.14 20.81 -14.98
N MET A 6 3.51 20.78 -13.69
CA MET A 6 4.86 21.16 -13.25
C MET A 6 5.95 20.24 -13.80
N PHE A 7 5.66 18.95 -14.01
CA PHE A 7 6.63 17.98 -14.55
C PHE A 7 6.72 17.95 -16.08
N GLN A 8 5.77 18.57 -16.79
CA GLN A 8 5.74 18.61 -18.26
C GLN A 8 6.40 19.88 -18.82
N ASP A 9 6.22 21.02 -18.14
CA ASP A 9 6.66 22.35 -18.61
C ASP A 9 7.95 22.87 -17.94
N CYS A 10 8.74 21.99 -17.34
CA CYS A 10 9.98 22.36 -16.67
C CYS A 10 11.13 22.58 -17.68
N GLU A 11 11.20 23.77 -18.28
CA GLU A 11 12.21 24.15 -19.30
C GLU A 11 13.66 24.03 -18.77
N ASP A 12 13.87 24.39 -17.51
CA ASP A 12 15.19 24.40 -16.86
C ASP A 12 15.57 23.06 -16.18
N SER A 13 14.81 21.99 -16.40
CA SER A 13 15.12 20.67 -15.86
C SER A 13 16.49 20.15 -16.32
N ASP A 14 17.27 19.64 -15.37
CA ASP A 14 18.59 19.03 -15.55
C ASP A 14 18.54 17.48 -15.51
N CYS A 15 17.36 16.90 -15.29
CA CYS A 15 17.13 15.45 -15.29
C CYS A 15 15.77 15.07 -15.87
N VAL A 16 15.71 13.89 -16.51
CA VAL A 16 14.49 13.25 -16.97
C VAL A 16 14.37 11.88 -16.34
N VAL A 17 13.28 11.64 -15.60
CA VAL A 17 12.93 10.32 -15.09
C VAL A 17 12.04 9.62 -16.12
N LYS A 18 12.45 8.45 -16.61
CA LYS A 18 11.63 7.64 -17.52
C LYS A 18 11.12 6.39 -16.81
N CYS A 19 9.81 6.16 -16.89
CA CYS A 19 9.15 4.99 -16.34
C CYS A 19 8.09 4.47 -17.32
N ARG A 20 8.32 3.28 -17.90
CA ARG A 20 7.35 2.57 -18.77
C ARG A 20 6.73 3.45 -19.88
N GLY A 21 7.55 4.27 -20.54
CA GLY A 21 7.13 5.17 -21.61
C GLY A 21 6.62 6.54 -21.14
N ALA A 22 6.41 6.75 -19.84
CA ALA A 22 6.19 8.07 -19.28
C ALA A 22 7.53 8.76 -18.98
N GLU A 23 7.60 10.07 -19.23
CA GLU A 23 8.77 10.90 -18.96
C GLU A 23 8.39 12.05 -18.02
N PHE A 24 9.21 12.28 -17.01
CA PHE A 24 9.02 13.35 -16.03
C PHE A 24 10.28 14.21 -16.01
N LYS A 25 10.14 15.50 -16.33
CA LYS A 25 11.23 16.47 -16.24
C LYS A 25 11.35 16.95 -14.79
N VAL A 26 12.53 16.81 -14.19
CA VAL A 26 12.76 17.05 -12.76
C VAL A 26 14.12 17.72 -12.52
N TYR A 27 14.35 18.16 -11.29
CA TYR A 27 15.62 18.71 -10.83
C TYR A 27 16.43 17.67 -10.05
N GLN A 28 17.67 17.44 -10.44
CA GLN A 28 18.60 16.53 -9.73
C GLN A 28 18.75 16.96 -8.27
N SER A 29 18.89 18.27 -8.02
CA SER A 29 19.01 18.82 -6.67
C SER A 29 17.86 18.38 -5.74
N THR A 30 16.63 18.36 -6.24
CA THR A 30 15.46 17.89 -5.51
C THR A 30 15.52 16.39 -5.25
N LEU A 31 15.86 15.59 -6.27
CA LEU A 31 15.97 14.13 -6.13
C LEU A 31 17.03 13.72 -5.11
N ARG A 32 18.22 14.33 -5.20
CA ARG A 32 19.36 14.08 -4.30
C ARG A 32 19.03 14.42 -2.85
N LYS A 33 18.39 15.56 -2.62
CA LYS A 33 17.99 15.97 -1.28
C LYS A 33 16.97 15.00 -0.66
N ALA A 34 16.08 14.45 -1.48
CA ALA A 34 15.00 13.61 -1.00
C ALA A 34 15.39 12.14 -0.78
N SER A 35 16.36 11.62 -1.53
CA SER A 35 16.75 10.21 -1.48
C SER A 35 18.27 10.05 -1.35
N PRO A 36 18.77 9.42 -0.27
CA PRO A 36 20.19 9.10 -0.13
C PRO A 36 20.71 8.21 -1.26
N LEU A 37 19.89 7.28 -1.75
CA LEU A 37 20.24 6.41 -2.87
C LEU A 37 20.47 7.22 -4.15
N LEU A 38 19.58 8.18 -4.43
CA LEU A 38 19.72 9.06 -5.57
C LEU A 38 20.88 10.04 -5.42
N ASP A 39 21.17 10.52 -4.20
CA ASP A 39 22.36 11.35 -3.96
C ASP A 39 23.66 10.62 -4.31
N VAL A 40 23.79 9.36 -3.90
CA VAL A 40 24.93 8.52 -4.28
C VAL A 40 24.94 8.28 -5.80
N TYR A 41 23.79 7.94 -6.39
CA TYR A 41 23.67 7.71 -7.83
C TYR A 41 24.17 8.92 -8.64
N PHE A 42 23.63 10.11 -8.37
CA PHE A 42 24.03 11.33 -9.08
C PHE A 42 25.46 11.75 -8.72
N GLY A 43 25.94 11.48 -7.50
CA GLY A 43 27.32 11.73 -7.11
C GLY A 43 28.34 10.88 -7.88
N CYS A 44 27.98 9.66 -8.27
CA CYS A 44 28.88 8.73 -8.98
C CYS A 44 28.69 8.74 -10.50
N CYS A 45 27.47 9.00 -10.99
CA CYS A 45 27.11 8.77 -12.39
C CYS A 45 26.91 10.07 -13.20
N SER A 46 26.79 11.22 -12.54
CA SER A 46 26.46 12.47 -13.25
C SER A 46 27.64 13.00 -14.05
N LYS A 47 27.47 13.10 -15.37
CA LYS A 47 28.42 13.74 -16.28
C LYS A 47 28.12 15.23 -16.36
N LYS A 48 29.13 16.07 -16.17
CA LYS A 48 28.98 17.53 -16.26
C LYS A 48 28.52 17.94 -17.67
N GLY A 49 27.40 18.67 -17.75
CA GLY A 49 26.95 19.35 -18.96
C GLY A 49 25.92 18.61 -19.83
N GLU A 50 25.51 17.40 -19.45
CA GLU A 50 24.45 16.65 -20.13
C GLU A 50 23.21 16.54 -19.25
N LYS A 51 22.01 16.57 -19.86
CA LYS A 51 20.77 16.23 -19.15
C LYS A 51 20.79 14.75 -18.80
N GLU A 52 20.66 14.45 -17.51
CA GLU A 52 20.72 13.08 -17.04
C GLU A 52 19.38 12.36 -17.21
N VAL A 53 19.43 11.07 -17.56
CA VAL A 53 18.22 10.25 -17.73
C VAL A 53 18.22 9.14 -16.69
N LEU A 54 17.28 9.22 -15.74
CA LEU A 54 17.08 8.20 -14.72
C LEU A 54 15.99 7.23 -15.17
N LEU A 55 16.33 5.95 -15.28
CA LEU A 55 15.39 4.91 -15.71
C LEU A 55 14.83 4.15 -14.51
N LEU A 56 13.52 4.22 -14.29
CA LEU A 56 12.83 3.53 -13.21
C LEU A 56 11.88 2.46 -13.78
N HIS A 57 12.33 1.20 -13.79
CA HIS A 57 11.59 0.09 -14.40
C HIS A 57 10.81 -0.76 -13.39
N ASP A 58 11.31 -0.81 -12.15
CA ASP A 58 10.81 -1.71 -11.10
C ASP A 58 9.44 -1.29 -10.57
N PHE A 59 9.08 -0.01 -10.77
CA PHE A 59 7.85 0.56 -10.29
C PHE A 59 6.87 0.89 -11.42
N ARG A 60 5.60 1.03 -11.05
CA ARG A 60 4.54 1.49 -11.93
C ARG A 60 4.59 3.01 -12.04
N VAL A 61 4.05 3.54 -13.15
CA VAL A 61 4.06 4.99 -13.44
C VAL A 61 3.42 5.78 -12.30
N TYR A 62 2.28 5.34 -11.77
CA TYR A 62 1.60 6.01 -10.65
C TYR A 62 2.41 6.00 -9.35
N THR A 63 3.23 4.96 -9.11
CA THR A 63 4.11 4.91 -7.94
C THR A 63 5.25 5.90 -8.10
N VAL A 64 5.87 5.95 -9.29
CA VAL A 64 6.92 6.94 -9.59
C VAL A 64 6.37 8.35 -9.50
N GLN A 65 5.16 8.60 -10.00
CA GLN A 65 4.51 9.90 -9.85
C GLN A 65 4.32 10.26 -8.36
N ALA A 66 3.86 9.32 -7.53
CA ALA A 66 3.71 9.56 -6.09
C ALA A 66 5.05 9.85 -5.37
N LEU A 67 6.13 9.16 -5.77
CA LEU A 67 7.48 9.47 -5.28
C LEU A 67 7.85 10.92 -5.63
N LEU A 68 7.69 11.31 -6.90
CA LEU A 68 8.03 12.64 -7.39
C LEU A 68 7.16 13.73 -6.75
N GLU A 69 5.85 13.51 -6.61
CA GLU A 69 4.95 14.41 -5.88
C GLU A 69 5.45 14.65 -4.46
N PHE A 70 5.84 13.59 -3.75
CA PHE A 70 6.37 13.71 -2.40
C PHE A 70 7.67 14.51 -2.36
N MET A 71 8.60 14.29 -3.30
CA MET A 71 9.88 15.00 -3.32
C MET A 71 9.71 16.52 -3.48
N TYR A 72 8.65 16.96 -4.17
CA TYR A 72 8.37 18.38 -4.39
C TYR A 72 7.44 18.99 -3.34
N CYS A 73 6.50 18.21 -2.80
CA CYS A 73 5.42 18.74 -1.97
C CYS A 73 5.33 18.15 -0.56
N ALA A 74 6.26 17.26 -0.20
CA ALA A 74 6.24 16.48 1.05
C ALA A 74 4.93 15.70 1.27
N ASN A 75 4.16 15.46 0.20
CA ASN A 75 2.89 14.76 0.21
C ASN A 75 2.63 14.18 -1.19
N TYR A 76 1.74 13.18 -1.26
CA TYR A 76 1.32 12.58 -2.53
C TYR A 76 -0.17 12.29 -2.52
N SER A 77 -0.77 12.29 -3.71
CA SER A 77 -2.21 12.10 -3.87
C SER A 77 -2.54 10.80 -4.62
N LEU A 78 -3.66 10.18 -4.26
CA LEU A 78 -4.25 9.11 -5.05
C LEU A 78 -5.21 9.75 -6.06
N GLY A 79 -4.79 9.83 -7.32
CA GLY A 79 -5.61 10.40 -8.39
C GLY A 79 -6.79 9.49 -8.77
N SER A 80 -7.88 10.09 -9.25
CA SER A 80 -9.05 9.33 -9.75
C SER A 80 -8.69 8.39 -10.90
N ASP A 81 -7.73 8.76 -11.73
CA ASP A 81 -7.28 7.93 -12.85
C ASP A 81 -6.38 6.78 -12.39
N THR A 82 -5.54 7.01 -11.37
CA THR A 82 -4.78 5.95 -10.69
C THR A 82 -5.71 4.88 -10.10
N ILE A 83 -6.84 5.27 -9.53
CA ILE A 83 -7.84 4.32 -9.01
C ILE A 83 -8.45 3.48 -10.16
N LYS A 84 -8.71 4.08 -11.33
CA LYS A 84 -9.25 3.33 -12.49
C LYS A 84 -8.23 2.30 -13.01
N ASP A 85 -6.97 2.69 -13.10
CA ASP A 85 -5.90 1.79 -13.56
C ASP A 85 -5.71 0.62 -12.58
N LEU A 86 -5.68 0.92 -11.27
CA LEU A 86 -5.56 -0.09 -10.21
C LEU A 86 -6.74 -1.06 -10.17
N LYS A 87 -7.96 -0.58 -10.43
CA LYS A 87 -9.15 -1.44 -10.54
C LYS A 87 -9.01 -2.43 -11.70
N THR A 88 -8.58 -1.94 -12.85
CA THR A 88 -8.38 -2.78 -14.04
C THR A 88 -7.33 -3.88 -13.75
N GLU A 89 -6.24 -3.55 -13.07
CA GLU A 89 -5.21 -4.54 -12.66
C GLU A 89 -5.69 -5.51 -11.56
N CYS A 90 -6.57 -5.08 -10.66
CA CYS A 90 -7.18 -5.95 -9.64
C CYS A 90 -8.20 -6.93 -10.25
N GLU A 91 -8.87 -6.56 -11.34
CA GLU A 91 -9.82 -7.41 -12.06
C GLU A 91 -9.14 -8.33 -13.09
N THR A 92 -7.97 -7.95 -13.60
CA THR A 92 -7.20 -8.69 -14.61
C THR A 92 -5.92 -9.29 -14.03
N GLY A 93 -6.05 -10.11 -12.97
CA GLY A 93 -4.94 -10.90 -12.43
C GLY A 93 -4.10 -11.58 -13.54
N PRO A 94 -2.80 -11.88 -13.29
CA PRO A 94 -1.93 -12.48 -14.30
C PRO A 94 -2.64 -13.68 -14.93
N LYS A 95 -2.78 -13.67 -16.26
CA LYS A 95 -3.51 -14.69 -17.03
C LYS A 95 -3.00 -16.10 -16.68
N ALA A 96 -3.65 -16.72 -15.71
CA ALA A 96 -3.54 -18.14 -15.41
C ALA A 96 -4.89 -18.58 -14.81
N MET A 97 -5.63 -19.36 -15.61
CA MET A 97 -6.73 -20.26 -15.26
C MET A 97 -7.64 -19.89 -14.06
N GLY A 98 -8.82 -19.37 -14.41
CA GLY A 98 -10.12 -19.85 -13.91
C GLY A 98 -10.37 -19.85 -12.40
N THR A 99 -11.16 -18.87 -11.93
CA THR A 99 -12.34 -19.12 -11.08
C THR A 99 -13.21 -17.87 -11.03
N GLY A 100 -14.47 -18.01 -11.47
CA GLY A 100 -15.67 -17.35 -10.94
C GLY A 100 -15.68 -15.82 -10.81
N ALA A 101 -16.43 -15.16 -11.70
CA ALA A 101 -16.95 -13.83 -11.46
C ALA A 101 -17.74 -13.79 -10.14
N PHE A 102 -17.23 -13.06 -9.14
CA PHE A 102 -17.76 -12.97 -7.78
C PHE A 102 -18.02 -11.50 -7.40
N TRP A 103 -18.84 -10.79 -8.17
CA TRP A 103 -19.21 -9.41 -7.81
C TRP A 103 -20.73 -9.26 -7.92
N ASN A 104 -21.44 -9.49 -6.83
CA ASN A 104 -22.84 -9.12 -6.68
C ASN A 104 -23.09 -8.61 -5.25
N SER A 105 -22.64 -7.38 -4.96
CA SER A 105 -23.07 -6.63 -3.77
C SER A 105 -23.18 -5.14 -4.07
N LYS A 106 -24.23 -4.51 -3.54
CA LYS A 106 -24.77 -3.18 -3.92
C LYS A 106 -23.94 -1.97 -3.42
N ASN A 107 -22.74 -2.18 -2.86
CA ASN A 107 -21.85 -1.09 -2.38
C ASN A 107 -20.42 -1.16 -2.95
N THR A 108 -20.25 -1.88 -4.06
CA THR A 108 -18.97 -2.35 -4.62
C THR A 108 -17.98 -1.25 -5.04
N ILE A 109 -18.45 -0.05 -5.38
CA ILE A 109 -17.56 1.00 -5.92
C ILE A 109 -16.69 1.62 -4.82
N GLY A 110 -17.26 1.85 -3.62
CA GLY A 110 -16.53 2.42 -2.48
C GLY A 110 -15.46 1.48 -1.94
N GLN A 111 -15.82 0.20 -1.74
CA GLN A 111 -14.88 -0.82 -1.26
C GLN A 111 -13.76 -1.12 -2.26
N LYS A 112 -14.06 -1.21 -3.56
CA LYS A 112 -13.02 -1.35 -4.60
C LYS A 112 -12.03 -0.19 -4.59
N ASN A 113 -12.47 1.03 -4.30
CA ASN A 113 -11.57 2.19 -4.17
C ASN A 113 -10.63 2.05 -2.98
N LEU A 114 -11.12 1.56 -1.83
CA LEU A 114 -10.32 1.43 -0.61
C LEU A 114 -9.30 0.30 -0.71
N VAL A 115 -9.66 -0.84 -1.32
CA VAL A 115 -8.69 -1.90 -1.62
C VAL A 115 -7.62 -1.39 -2.57
N ALA A 116 -7.98 -0.71 -3.66
CA ALA A 116 -7.02 -0.11 -4.58
C ALA A 116 -6.12 0.93 -3.89
N ALA A 117 -6.68 1.75 -2.98
CA ALA A 117 -5.92 2.70 -2.18
C ALA A 117 -4.90 1.98 -1.28
N CYS A 118 -5.31 0.91 -0.59
CA CYS A 118 -4.40 0.09 0.21
C CYS A 118 -3.22 -0.42 -0.63
N MET A 119 -3.50 -0.96 -1.82
CA MET A 119 -2.49 -1.45 -2.76
C MET A 119 -1.52 -0.36 -3.21
N PHE A 120 -2.05 0.81 -3.55
CA PHE A 120 -1.26 1.97 -3.92
C PHE A 120 -0.33 2.41 -2.80
N HIS A 121 -0.87 2.63 -1.59
CA HIS A 121 -0.08 3.10 -0.46
C HIS A 121 1.00 2.09 -0.04
N MET A 122 0.70 0.78 -0.06
CA MET A 122 1.71 -0.26 0.17
C MET A 122 2.84 -0.22 -0.86
N THR A 123 2.51 -0.05 -2.14
CA THR A 123 3.50 0.00 -3.23
C THR A 123 4.37 1.25 -3.13
N VAL A 124 3.78 2.39 -2.76
CA VAL A 124 4.53 3.63 -2.47
C VAL A 124 5.48 3.42 -1.29
N GLY A 125 5.06 2.75 -0.22
CA GLY A 125 5.93 2.44 0.92
C GLY A 125 7.11 1.52 0.55
N ILE A 126 6.87 0.50 -0.28
CA ILE A 126 7.94 -0.36 -0.81
C ILE A 126 8.96 0.48 -1.59
N ALA A 127 8.48 1.37 -2.47
CA ALA A 127 9.35 2.25 -3.24
C ALA A 127 10.10 3.24 -2.34
N ALA A 128 9.43 3.84 -1.36
CA ALA A 128 10.05 4.75 -0.41
C ALA A 128 11.21 4.10 0.35
N ARG A 129 11.02 2.86 0.84
CA ARG A 129 12.09 2.10 1.50
C ARG A 129 13.25 1.79 0.56
N TYR A 130 12.95 1.39 -0.69
CA TYR A 130 13.98 1.14 -1.70
C TYR A 130 14.87 2.37 -1.93
N TYR A 131 14.28 3.56 -2.02
CA TYR A 131 15.01 4.83 -2.20
C TYR A 131 15.51 5.46 -0.89
N GLY A 132 15.32 4.81 0.27
CA GLY A 132 15.75 5.34 1.58
C GLY A 132 14.99 6.60 2.03
N MET A 133 13.73 6.76 1.62
CA MET A 133 12.89 7.93 1.90
C MET A 133 11.99 7.69 3.12
N ASN A 134 12.55 7.69 4.34
CA ASN A 134 11.85 7.34 5.57
C ASN A 134 10.54 8.13 5.79
N SER A 135 10.55 9.45 5.57
CA SER A 135 9.36 10.29 5.74
C SER A 135 8.22 9.92 4.78
N LEU A 136 8.53 9.44 3.57
CA LEU A 136 7.50 8.94 2.65
C LEU A 136 7.02 7.55 3.05
N ASP A 137 7.91 6.68 3.55
CA ASP A 137 7.53 5.38 4.07
C ASP A 137 6.49 5.54 5.20
N ASP A 138 6.79 6.41 6.18
CA ASP A 138 5.88 6.72 7.29
C ASP A 138 4.55 7.32 6.82
N LEU A 139 4.60 8.30 5.91
CA LEU A 139 3.39 8.90 5.33
C LEU A 139 2.56 7.85 4.59
N SER A 140 3.20 6.95 3.84
CA SER A 140 2.51 5.93 3.08
C SER A 140 1.84 4.90 3.99
N ARG A 141 2.50 4.52 5.10
CA ARG A 141 1.94 3.65 6.12
C ARG A 141 0.73 4.30 6.79
N HIS A 142 0.82 5.58 7.14
CA HIS A 142 -0.31 6.30 7.73
C HIS A 142 -1.52 6.36 6.79
N LYS A 143 -1.32 6.68 5.50
CA LYS A 143 -2.41 6.69 4.51
C LYS A 143 -2.97 5.28 4.23
N PHE A 144 -2.11 4.27 4.29
CA PHE A 144 -2.51 2.87 4.23
C PHE A 144 -3.41 2.50 5.41
N GLU A 145 -3.03 2.85 6.64
CA GLU A 145 -3.84 2.59 7.85
C GLU A 145 -5.22 3.24 7.77
N ILE A 146 -5.28 4.50 7.33
CA ILE A 146 -6.56 5.21 7.12
C ILE A 146 -7.41 4.45 6.10
N SER A 147 -6.83 4.08 4.96
CA SER A 147 -7.54 3.34 3.91
C SER A 147 -8.03 1.98 4.41
N LEU A 148 -7.17 1.24 5.11
CA LEU A 148 -7.45 -0.10 5.65
C LEU A 148 -8.61 -0.06 6.65
N SER A 149 -8.70 0.99 7.48
CA SER A 149 -9.75 1.13 8.48
C SER A 149 -11.16 1.22 7.88
N GLY A 150 -11.28 1.66 6.63
CA GLY A 150 -12.55 1.70 5.89
C GLY A 150 -12.87 0.43 5.10
N VAL A 151 -11.93 -0.52 4.99
CA VAL A 151 -12.12 -1.73 4.18
C VAL A 151 -13.03 -2.71 4.92
N GLU A 152 -14.12 -3.12 4.27
CA GLU A 152 -15.04 -4.15 4.77
C GLU A 152 -14.43 -5.55 4.68
N ALA A 153 -15.03 -6.51 5.39
CA ALA A 153 -14.56 -7.89 5.48
C ALA A 153 -14.26 -8.53 4.10
N GLU A 154 -15.15 -8.33 3.13
CA GLU A 154 -14.98 -8.81 1.74
C GLU A 154 -13.68 -8.32 1.10
N GLY A 155 -13.32 -7.04 1.32
CA GLY A 155 -12.10 -6.43 0.78
C GLY A 155 -10.84 -6.80 1.56
N LEU A 156 -10.96 -7.07 2.86
CA LEU A 156 -9.81 -7.36 3.73
C LEU A 156 -9.07 -8.63 3.31
N ALA A 157 -9.77 -9.66 2.83
CA ALA A 157 -9.13 -10.87 2.32
C ALA A 157 -8.21 -10.59 1.13
N GLN A 158 -8.60 -9.67 0.24
CA GLN A 158 -7.78 -9.25 -0.89
C GLN A 158 -6.58 -8.42 -0.44
N VAL A 159 -6.76 -7.51 0.51
CA VAL A 159 -5.66 -6.73 1.08
C VAL A 159 -4.64 -7.66 1.76
N ALA A 160 -5.09 -8.66 2.52
CA ALA A 160 -4.24 -9.65 3.18
C ALA A 160 -3.37 -10.44 2.21
N ARG A 161 -3.96 -11.00 1.13
CA ARG A 161 -3.20 -11.72 0.10
C ARG A 161 -2.13 -10.84 -0.55
N ASN A 162 -2.44 -9.58 -0.78
CA ASN A 162 -1.50 -8.66 -1.40
C ASN A 162 -0.41 -8.19 -0.44
N ALA A 163 -0.74 -7.94 0.83
CA ALA A 163 0.25 -7.58 1.85
C ALA A 163 1.25 -8.72 2.04
N ASP A 164 0.79 -9.98 2.05
CA ASP A 164 1.66 -11.14 2.11
C ASP A 164 2.61 -11.22 0.90
N ARG A 165 2.07 -11.02 -0.31
CA ARG A 165 2.84 -11.15 -1.57
C ARG A 165 3.79 -9.99 -1.84
N LEU A 166 3.37 -8.75 -1.58
CA LEU A 166 4.07 -7.56 -2.08
C LEU A 166 5.05 -6.97 -1.09
N THR A 167 4.80 -7.11 0.21
CA THR A 167 5.62 -6.45 1.23
C THR A 167 6.19 -7.45 2.21
N VAL A 168 7.44 -7.24 2.59
CA VAL A 168 8.11 -7.93 3.70
C VAL A 168 8.06 -7.11 4.99
N ASP A 169 7.48 -5.90 4.95
CA ASP A 169 7.32 -5.03 6.12
C ASP A 169 6.37 -5.66 7.14
N LEU A 170 6.94 -6.05 8.27
CA LEU A 170 6.24 -6.70 9.38
C LEU A 170 5.15 -5.80 9.96
N GLU A 171 5.35 -4.49 10.01
CA GLU A 171 4.34 -3.58 10.58
C GLU A 171 3.11 -3.49 9.68
N THR A 172 3.30 -3.34 8.36
CA THR A 172 2.21 -3.41 7.40
C THR A 172 1.48 -4.75 7.48
N ARG A 173 2.21 -5.89 7.52
CA ARG A 173 1.60 -7.22 7.65
C ARG A 173 0.82 -7.37 8.97
N ARG A 174 1.34 -6.85 10.09
CA ARG A 174 0.69 -6.82 11.41
C ARG A 174 -0.60 -6.00 11.41
N LEU A 175 -0.62 -4.84 10.75
CA LEU A 175 -1.82 -4.02 10.62
C LEU A 175 -2.94 -4.77 9.89
N VAL A 176 -2.60 -5.43 8.78
CA VAL A 176 -3.57 -6.22 8.02
C VAL A 176 -4.05 -7.42 8.81
N ALA A 177 -3.14 -8.15 9.46
CA ALA A 177 -3.50 -9.28 10.32
C ALA A 177 -4.47 -8.87 11.42
N ARG A 178 -4.23 -7.72 12.07
CA ARG A 178 -5.14 -7.15 13.09
C ARG A 178 -6.52 -6.85 12.51
N ALA A 179 -6.59 -6.20 11.35
CA ALA A 179 -7.86 -5.87 10.69
C ALA A 179 -8.65 -7.13 10.32
N VAL A 180 -7.98 -8.13 9.73
CA VAL A 180 -8.58 -9.43 9.36
C VAL A 180 -9.14 -10.14 10.60
N VAL A 181 -8.33 -10.31 11.64
CA VAL A 181 -8.78 -10.99 12.89
C VAL A 181 -9.95 -10.24 13.51
N GLY A 182 -9.93 -8.91 13.52
CA GLY A 182 -11.04 -8.09 14.03
C GLY A 182 -12.34 -8.31 13.25
N ALA A 183 -12.26 -8.45 11.93
CA ALA A 183 -13.43 -8.70 11.09
C ALA A 183 -13.95 -10.14 11.19
N MET A 184 -13.07 -11.15 11.36
CA MET A 184 -13.47 -12.56 11.50
C MET A 184 -14.30 -12.86 12.74
N GLN A 185 -14.18 -12.05 13.79
CA GLN A 185 -14.93 -12.22 15.04
C GLN A 185 -16.36 -11.67 14.95
N ASN A 186 -16.67 -10.86 13.93
CA ASN A 186 -18.05 -10.50 13.66
C ASN A 186 -18.72 -11.69 12.97
N ASP A 187 -19.67 -12.35 13.64
CA ASP A 187 -20.30 -13.59 13.16
C ASP A 187 -20.93 -13.43 11.78
N ASP A 188 -21.42 -12.23 11.46
CA ASP A 188 -21.99 -11.87 10.16
C ASP A 188 -20.96 -11.95 9.01
N ASN A 189 -19.66 -11.85 9.31
CA ASN A 189 -18.57 -11.77 8.34
C ASN A 189 -17.78 -13.09 8.18
N LYS A 190 -18.13 -14.15 8.93
CA LYS A 190 -17.39 -15.43 8.89
C LYS A 190 -17.33 -16.04 7.48
N HIS A 191 -18.36 -15.81 6.67
CA HIS A 191 -18.43 -16.32 5.30
C HIS A 191 -17.47 -15.60 4.34
N ASP A 192 -17.14 -14.32 4.58
CA ASP A 192 -16.28 -13.52 3.71
C ASP A 192 -14.81 -13.97 3.77
N PHE A 193 -14.41 -14.54 4.91
CA PHE A 193 -13.07 -15.10 5.10
C PHE A 193 -12.93 -16.56 4.64
N LYS A 194 -14.01 -17.19 4.14
CA LYS A 194 -13.95 -18.53 3.53
C LYS A 194 -12.98 -18.58 2.34
N TYR A 195 -12.73 -17.44 1.70
CA TYR A 195 -11.83 -17.28 0.57
C TYR A 195 -10.41 -16.85 0.95
N LEU A 196 -10.15 -16.61 2.24
CA LEU A 196 -8.80 -16.43 2.74
C LEU A 196 -8.17 -17.81 2.95
N ASP A 197 -7.64 -18.37 1.87
CA ASP A 197 -6.95 -19.65 1.89
C ASP A 197 -5.61 -19.49 2.63
N MET A 198 -5.65 -19.75 3.94
CA MET A 198 -4.50 -19.66 4.83
C MET A 198 -3.34 -20.56 4.38
N SER A 199 -3.63 -21.67 3.67
CA SER A 199 -2.58 -22.57 3.19
C SER A 199 -1.69 -21.95 2.11
N LYS A 200 -2.18 -20.92 1.42
CA LYS A 200 -1.48 -20.17 0.39
C LYS A 200 -0.74 -18.94 0.90
N MET A 201 -0.86 -18.63 2.18
CA MET A 201 -0.16 -17.50 2.80
C MET A 201 1.21 -17.94 3.33
N SER A 202 2.17 -17.01 3.36
CA SER A 202 3.49 -17.28 3.97
C SER A 202 3.35 -17.73 5.43
N GLU A 203 4.32 -18.52 5.90
CA GLU A 203 4.37 -18.96 7.30
C GLU A 203 4.42 -17.76 8.27
N GLU A 204 5.14 -16.71 7.90
CA GLU A 204 5.27 -15.48 8.68
C GLU A 204 3.91 -14.78 8.84
N PHE A 205 3.16 -14.63 7.74
CA PHE A 205 1.84 -13.98 7.80
C PHE A 205 0.84 -14.82 8.58
N ARG A 206 0.86 -16.15 8.42
CA ARG A 206 0.06 -17.07 9.23
C ARG A 206 0.37 -16.95 10.72
N LYS A 207 1.65 -16.85 11.08
CA LYS A 207 2.08 -16.65 12.47
C LYS A 207 1.51 -15.35 13.04
N LEU A 208 1.57 -14.25 12.28
CA LEU A 208 0.98 -12.97 12.68
C LEU A 208 -0.53 -13.06 12.89
N LEU A 209 -1.26 -13.74 12.01
CA LEU A 209 -2.70 -13.95 12.18
C LEU A 209 -3.01 -14.74 13.46
N ASN A 210 -2.28 -15.83 13.72
CA ASN A 210 -2.46 -16.64 14.92
C ASN A 210 -2.10 -15.88 16.21
N GLU A 211 -1.01 -15.11 16.20
CA GLU A 211 -0.61 -14.26 17.34
C GLU A 211 -1.68 -13.22 17.66
N ASN A 212 -2.24 -12.54 16.65
CA ASN A 212 -3.28 -11.55 16.85
C ASN A 212 -4.59 -12.18 17.35
N LEU A 213 -4.96 -13.37 16.84
CA LEU A 213 -6.10 -14.12 17.31
C LEU A 213 -5.94 -14.53 18.79
N ALA A 214 -4.77 -15.06 19.16
CA ALA A 214 -4.47 -15.47 20.53
C ALA A 214 -4.49 -14.28 21.50
N CYS A 215 -3.91 -13.14 21.12
CA CYS A 215 -3.93 -11.93 21.92
C CYS A 215 -5.36 -11.44 22.20
N ARG A 216 -6.25 -11.49 21.20
CA ARG A 216 -7.65 -11.09 21.38
C ARG A 216 -8.45 -12.07 22.22
N LEU A 217 -8.30 -13.38 22.02
CA LEU A 217 -8.97 -14.39 22.86
C LEU A 217 -8.60 -14.23 24.34
N LYS A 218 -7.32 -13.95 24.65
CA LYS A 218 -6.89 -13.65 26.03
C LYS A 218 -7.53 -12.36 26.57
N ALA A 219 -7.69 -11.34 25.73
CA ALA A 219 -8.34 -10.09 26.14
C ALA A 219 -9.83 -10.29 26.46
N GLU A 220 -10.54 -11.09 25.66
CA GLU A 220 -11.95 -11.45 25.90
C GLU A 220 -12.12 -12.31 27.16
N GLU A 221 -11.24 -13.29 27.38
CA GLU A 221 -11.23 -14.10 28.61
C GLU A 221 -11.02 -13.23 29.85
N ASN A 222 -10.08 -12.28 29.79
CA ASN A 222 -9.83 -11.33 30.87
C ASN A 222 -11.03 -10.39 31.11
N LEU A 223 -11.71 -9.96 30.05
CA LEU A 223 -12.91 -9.13 30.15
C LEU A 223 -14.06 -9.91 30.80
N SER A 224 -14.28 -11.15 30.39
CA SER A 224 -15.29 -12.05 30.95
C SER A 224 -15.04 -12.31 32.44
N LYS A 225 -13.80 -12.60 32.83
CA LYS A 225 -13.39 -12.76 34.24
C LYS A 225 -13.63 -11.48 35.06
N ARG A 226 -13.39 -10.30 34.48
CA ARG A 226 -13.68 -9.01 35.15
C ARG A 226 -15.17 -8.79 35.35
N LEU A 227 -15.99 -9.07 34.33
CA LEU A 227 -17.45 -8.91 34.40
C LEU A 227 -18.09 -9.88 35.40
N GLN A 228 -17.59 -11.12 35.47
CA GLN A 228 -18.01 -12.11 36.47
C GLN A 228 -17.54 -11.76 37.89
N GLY A 229 -16.35 -11.12 38.01
CA GLY A 229 -15.81 -10.65 39.28
C GLY A 229 -16.43 -9.36 39.82
N THR A 230 -17.11 -8.57 38.98
CA THR A 230 -17.90 -7.39 39.41
C THR A 230 -19.33 -7.73 39.86
N GLY A 231 -19.72 -9.00 39.81
CA GLY A 231 -20.95 -9.47 40.45
C GLY A 231 -20.75 -9.56 41.97
N VAL A 232 -21.17 -8.51 42.68
CA VAL A 232 -21.61 -8.37 44.10
C VAL A 232 -21.09 -7.01 44.59
N LEU A 233 -21.93 -5.99 44.79
CA LEU A 233 -22.76 -5.81 45.98
C LEU A 233 -24.14 -5.22 45.60
N LEU A 234 -25.19 -6.05 45.70
CA LEU A 234 -26.54 -5.60 46.05
C LEU A 234 -26.63 -5.50 47.58
#